data_AF-A0AAW5YPT2-F1
#
_entry.id   AF-A0AAW5YPT2-F1
#
_cell.length_a   1.000
_cell.length_b   1.000
_cell.length_c   1.000
_cell.angle_alpha   90.00
_cell.angle_beta   90.00
_cell.angle_gamma   90.00
#
_symmetry.space_group_name_H-M   'P 1'
#
loop_
_entity.id
_entity.type
_entity.pdbx_description
1 polymer ?
#
loop_
_entity_poly.entity_id
_entity_poly.type
_entity_poly.pdbx_seq_one_letter_code
_entity_poly.pdbx_strand_id
1 'polypeptide(L)'
;MSITERFFYLEKEPCVIYLPEKPNGFSVMLLGDYNYFIENGTSLWTQHAGRSYFLHGLIEEGYTVFSSNLYGRHWGNDQSVRLAKRLYDVVLRKETLNAKMHIMADGMGALVALEMMNKYPECIRSVIMLNPCLDLPEYVEFEKEHKFFYKRLLKELSLAYDAKEEELESKINKKSFTLLPSCVPVKIFVSTQEKRGRKQLLRKYEKMRQLNQCDTSVLFHLQDVKYKMVRQTTDFFKKYEEEL
;
A
#
# COMPACT_ATOMS: atom_id res chain seq x y z
N MET A 1 -6.98 -23.96 8.36
CA MET A 1 -7.24 -23.88 6.91
C MET A 1 -5.92 -23.73 6.19
N SER A 2 -5.69 -24.47 5.11
CA SER A 2 -4.45 -24.39 4.32
C SER A 2 -4.60 -23.29 3.26
N ILE A 3 -3.90 -22.17 3.42
CA ILE A 3 -3.77 -21.18 2.35
C ILE A 3 -2.96 -21.84 1.22
N THR A 4 -3.45 -21.74 -0.01
CA THR A 4 -2.64 -22.12 -1.18
C THR A 4 -1.81 -20.92 -1.62
N GLU A 5 -0.48 -21.06 -1.57
CA GLU A 5 0.46 -19.98 -1.87
C GLU A 5 1.28 -20.33 -3.13
N ARG A 6 1.44 -19.36 -4.03
CA ARG A 6 2.27 -19.48 -5.23
C ARG A 6 3.36 -18.41 -5.22
N PHE A 7 4.59 -18.83 -4.98
CA PHE A 7 5.77 -17.96 -5.06
C PHE A 7 6.36 -17.99 -6.46
N PHE A 8 6.75 -16.83 -6.97
CA PHE A 8 7.43 -16.70 -8.26
C PHE A 8 8.27 -15.43 -8.29
N TYR A 9 9.09 -15.28 -9.32
CA TYR A 9 9.89 -14.08 -9.51
C TYR A 9 9.36 -13.25 -10.68
N LEU A 10 9.33 -11.93 -10.50
CA LEU A 10 9.07 -10.95 -11.55
C LEU A 10 10.21 -9.95 -11.55
N GLU A 11 10.99 -9.88 -12.64
CA GLU A 11 12.15 -8.98 -12.76
C GLU A 11 13.17 -9.12 -11.61
N LYS A 12 13.36 -10.35 -11.14
CA LYS A 12 14.21 -10.73 -10.00
C LYS A 12 13.65 -10.37 -8.63
N GLU A 13 12.47 -9.76 -8.56
CA GLU A 13 11.78 -9.54 -7.29
C GLU A 13 10.87 -10.72 -6.94
N PRO A 14 10.92 -11.21 -5.69
CA PRO A 14 10.01 -12.26 -5.25
C PRO A 14 8.59 -11.70 -5.14
N CYS A 15 7.65 -12.51 -5.61
CA CYS A 15 6.22 -12.25 -5.61
C CYS A 15 5.48 -13.46 -5.03
N VAL A 16 4.31 -13.20 -4.46
CA VAL A 16 3.44 -14.23 -3.90
C VAL A 16 1.99 -13.97 -4.29
N ILE A 17 1.26 -15.04 -4.59
CA ILE A 17 -0.20 -15.05 -4.73
C ILE A 17 -0.75 -16.01 -3.69
N TYR A 18 -1.68 -15.52 -2.87
CA TYR A 18 -2.46 -16.27 -1.91
C TYR A 18 -3.84 -16.52 -2.52
N LEU A 19 -4.21 -17.79 -2.62
CA LEU A 19 -5.45 -18.22 -3.25
C LEU A 19 -6.45 -18.71 -2.19
N PRO A 20 -7.69 -18.22 -2.24
CA PRO A 20 -8.78 -18.74 -1.42
C PRO A 20 -9.27 -20.08 -1.95
N GLU A 21 -9.83 -20.91 -1.07
CA GLU A 21 -10.50 -22.16 -1.47
C GLU A 21 -11.74 -21.89 -2.34
N LYS A 22 -12.43 -20.77 -2.06
CA LYS A 22 -13.61 -20.31 -2.80
C LYS A 22 -13.40 -18.86 -3.26
N PRO A 23 -12.86 -18.63 -4.47
CA PRO A 23 -12.61 -17.28 -4.97
C PRO A 23 -13.91 -16.53 -5.26
N ASN A 24 -13.95 -15.25 -4.88
CA ASN A 24 -15.06 -14.33 -5.15
C ASN A 24 -14.86 -13.52 -6.45
N GLY A 25 -13.73 -13.73 -7.14
CA GLY A 25 -13.37 -13.04 -8.39
C GLY A 25 -12.74 -11.65 -8.20
N PHE A 26 -12.59 -11.16 -6.97
CA PHE A 26 -11.92 -9.90 -6.67
C PHE A 26 -10.51 -10.14 -6.14
N SER A 27 -9.63 -9.17 -6.38
CA SER A 27 -8.25 -9.26 -5.99
C SER A 27 -7.78 -8.09 -5.15
N VAL A 28 -6.82 -8.34 -4.27
CA VAL A 28 -6.22 -7.34 -3.38
C VAL A 28 -4.71 -7.36 -3.56
N MET A 29 -4.14 -6.24 -4.00
CA MET A 29 -2.70 -6.05 -3.99
C MET A 29 -2.24 -5.52 -2.62
N LEU A 30 -1.35 -6.24 -1.96
CA LEU A 30 -0.70 -5.76 -0.74
C LEU A 30 0.56 -4.95 -1.11
N LEU A 31 0.70 -3.78 -0.48
CA LEU A 31 1.88 -2.93 -0.59
C LEU A 31 2.45 -2.69 0.80
N GLY A 32 3.67 -3.16 1.05
CA GLY A 32 4.26 -3.16 2.37
C GLY A 32 5.03 -1.89 2.74
N ASP A 33 5.38 -1.80 4.03
CA ASP A 33 6.28 -0.77 4.57
C ASP A 33 7.77 -1.20 4.47
N TYR A 34 8.70 -0.39 4.97
CA TYR A 34 10.15 -0.66 4.89
C TYR A 34 10.66 -1.97 5.51
N ASN A 35 9.85 -2.63 6.37
CA ASN A 35 10.15 -3.95 6.95
C ASN A 35 9.49 -5.11 6.18
N TYR A 36 8.76 -4.82 5.11
CA TYR A 36 8.13 -5.85 4.28
C TYR A 36 9.19 -6.73 3.62
N PHE A 37 8.93 -8.03 3.58
CA PHE A 37 9.77 -8.98 2.87
C PHE A 37 8.95 -10.18 2.36
N ILE A 38 9.45 -10.76 1.28
CA ILE A 38 9.09 -12.08 0.77
C ILE A 38 10.40 -12.81 0.53
N GLU A 39 10.61 -13.96 1.15
CA GLU A 39 11.85 -14.71 1.04
C GLU A 39 11.58 -16.21 1.17
N ASN A 40 12.20 -17.04 0.33
CA ASN A 40 12.30 -18.50 0.49
C ASN A 40 11.01 -19.23 0.92
N GLY A 41 9.86 -18.87 0.34
CA GLY A 41 8.56 -19.49 0.64
C GLY A 41 7.86 -18.97 1.90
N THR A 42 8.26 -17.81 2.41
CA THR A 42 7.61 -17.11 3.52
C THR A 42 7.53 -15.60 3.28
N SER A 43 6.76 -14.90 4.11
CA SER A 43 6.55 -13.46 4.01
C SER A 43 6.33 -12.84 5.38
N LEU A 44 6.52 -11.52 5.48
CA LEU A 44 6.18 -10.79 6.72
C LEU A 44 4.71 -11.02 7.13
N TRP A 45 3.80 -11.14 6.15
CA TRP A 45 2.38 -11.31 6.43
C TRP A 45 2.06 -12.66 7.03
N THR A 46 2.74 -13.72 6.62
CA THR A 46 2.53 -15.04 7.21
C THR A 46 3.20 -15.18 8.59
N GLN A 47 4.32 -14.50 8.84
CA GLN A 47 5.05 -14.60 10.11
C GLN A 47 4.54 -13.70 11.24
N HIS A 48 4.04 -12.51 10.91
CA HIS A 48 3.56 -11.57 11.93
C HIS A 48 2.09 -11.85 12.27
N ALA A 49 1.81 -12.33 13.49
CA ALA A 49 0.47 -12.78 13.91
C ALA A 49 -0.67 -11.78 13.57
N GLY A 50 -0.43 -10.48 13.73
CA GLY A 50 -1.44 -9.47 13.39
C GLY A 50 -1.68 -9.27 11.89
N ARG A 51 -0.66 -9.47 11.05
CA ARG A 51 -0.76 -9.37 9.59
C ARG A 51 -1.31 -10.66 9.00
N SER A 52 -0.90 -11.80 9.56
CA SER A 52 -1.40 -13.12 9.21
C SER A 52 -2.91 -13.18 9.42
N TYR A 53 -3.40 -12.72 10.58
CA TYR A 53 -4.83 -12.61 10.84
C TYR A 53 -5.58 -11.79 9.79
N PHE A 54 -4.98 -10.69 9.33
CA PHE A 54 -5.59 -9.81 8.33
C PHE A 54 -5.62 -10.45 6.94
N LEU A 55 -4.51 -11.09 6.53
CA LEU A 55 -4.44 -11.87 5.29
C LEU A 55 -5.47 -13.01 5.30
N HIS A 56 -5.54 -13.77 6.39
CA HIS A 56 -6.52 -14.84 6.54
C HIS A 56 -7.94 -14.32 6.41
N GLY A 57 -8.27 -13.19 7.04
CA GLY A 57 -9.60 -12.59 6.90
C GLY A 57 -9.97 -12.20 5.47
N LEU A 58 -9.01 -11.75 4.64
CA LEU A 58 -9.27 -11.50 3.21
C LEU A 58 -9.45 -12.81 2.43
N ILE A 59 -8.62 -13.81 2.70
CA ILE A 59 -8.69 -15.11 2.04
C ILE A 59 -10.00 -15.84 2.38
N GLU A 60 -10.47 -15.76 3.62
CA GLU A 60 -11.75 -16.33 4.08
C GLU A 60 -12.96 -15.69 3.38
N GLU A 61 -12.87 -14.40 3.04
CA GLU A 61 -13.90 -13.70 2.24
C GLU A 61 -13.78 -13.97 0.73
N GLY A 62 -12.82 -14.79 0.31
CA GLY A 62 -12.67 -15.23 -1.07
C GLY A 62 -11.81 -14.33 -1.95
N TYR A 63 -11.05 -13.38 -1.40
CA TYR A 63 -10.18 -12.53 -2.20
C TYR A 63 -8.91 -13.26 -2.65
N THR A 64 -8.53 -13.09 -3.92
CA THR A 64 -7.17 -13.43 -4.36
C THR A 64 -6.22 -12.31 -3.94
N VAL A 65 -5.30 -12.62 -3.03
CA VAL A 65 -4.36 -11.62 -2.48
C VAL A 65 -3.00 -11.81 -3.12
N PHE A 66 -2.33 -10.74 -3.52
CA PHE A 66 -0.99 -10.85 -4.12
C PHE A 66 -0.09 -9.69 -3.70
N SER A 67 1.22 -9.92 -3.75
CA SER A 67 2.21 -8.96 -3.29
C SER A 67 3.59 -9.20 -3.89
N SER A 68 4.46 -8.20 -3.78
CA SER A 68 5.89 -8.27 -4.10
C SER A 68 6.69 -7.49 -3.07
N ASN A 69 7.98 -7.81 -2.94
CA ASN A 69 8.91 -7.05 -2.12
C ASN A 69 9.21 -5.64 -2.69
N LEU A 70 8.90 -5.40 -3.97
CA LEU A 70 9.07 -4.10 -4.62
C LEU A 70 10.46 -3.49 -4.41
N TYR A 71 11.53 -4.28 -4.55
CA TYR A 71 12.92 -3.83 -4.33
C TYR A 71 13.20 -3.37 -2.89
N GLY A 72 12.37 -3.75 -1.92
CA GLY A 72 12.52 -3.46 -0.50
C GLY A 72 12.22 -1.99 -0.15
N ARG A 73 13.26 -1.20 0.15
CA ARG A 73 13.12 0.20 0.60
C ARG A 73 12.88 1.14 -0.57
N HIS A 74 11.77 0.94 -1.29
CA HIS A 74 11.48 1.63 -2.53
C HIS A 74 11.14 3.11 -2.40
N TRP A 75 10.62 3.56 -1.26
CA TRP A 75 10.19 4.94 -1.03
C TRP A 75 9.29 5.53 -2.12
N GLY A 76 8.52 4.66 -2.79
CA GLY A 76 7.61 5.04 -3.88
C GLY A 76 8.29 5.33 -5.21
N ASN A 77 9.53 4.84 -5.41
CA ASN A 77 10.26 5.02 -6.66
C ASN A 77 9.49 4.48 -7.88
N ASP A 78 9.82 4.98 -9.05
CA ASP A 78 9.07 4.65 -10.27
C ASP A 78 9.26 3.19 -10.70
N GLN A 79 10.37 2.57 -10.34
CA GLN A 79 10.62 1.14 -10.58
C GLN A 79 9.58 0.28 -9.85
N SER A 80 9.28 0.58 -8.60
CA SER A 80 8.32 -0.17 -7.79
C SER A 80 6.89 0.01 -8.27
N VAL A 81 6.53 1.22 -8.72
CA VAL A 81 5.23 1.47 -9.35
C VAL A 81 5.08 0.66 -10.64
N ARG A 82 6.14 0.61 -11.48
CA ARG A 82 6.13 -0.22 -12.70
C ARG A 82 6.00 -1.71 -12.38
N LEU A 83 6.74 -2.19 -11.38
CA LEU A 83 6.69 -3.58 -10.97
C LEU A 83 5.30 -3.95 -10.41
N ALA A 84 4.70 -3.08 -9.59
CA ALA A 84 3.34 -3.27 -9.07
C ALA A 84 2.31 -3.37 -10.20
N LYS A 85 2.39 -2.50 -11.21
CA LYS A 85 1.52 -2.58 -12.39
C LYS A 85 1.71 -3.88 -13.19
N ARG A 86 2.97 -4.28 -13.41
CA ARG A 86 3.29 -5.54 -14.12
C ARG A 86 2.81 -6.76 -13.35
N LEU A 87 2.94 -6.75 -12.03
CA LEU A 87 2.44 -7.80 -11.16
C LEU A 87 0.91 -7.94 -11.30
N TYR A 88 0.19 -6.82 -11.24
CA TYR A 88 -1.25 -6.81 -11.51
C TYR A 88 -1.58 -7.43 -12.88
N ASP A 89 -0.87 -7.05 -13.95
CA ASP A 89 -1.11 -7.62 -15.29
C ASP A 89 -0.81 -9.12 -15.38
N VAL A 90 0.21 -9.60 -14.65
CA VAL A 90 0.53 -11.03 -14.57
C VAL A 90 -0.56 -11.80 -13.83
N VAL A 91 -1.05 -11.26 -12.71
CA VAL A 91 -2.11 -11.89 -11.90
C VAL A 91 -3.42 -11.94 -12.70
N LEU A 92 -3.82 -10.83 -13.33
CA LEU A 92 -5.06 -10.76 -14.11
C LEU A 92 -5.07 -11.73 -15.31
N ARG A 93 -3.90 -12.02 -15.91
CA ARG A 93 -3.79 -13.01 -17.00
C ARG A 93 -3.80 -14.46 -16.53
N LYS A 94 -3.40 -14.71 -15.28
CA LYS A 94 -3.24 -16.07 -14.74
C LYS A 94 -4.46 -16.55 -13.99
N GLU A 95 -5.19 -15.63 -13.36
CA GLU A 95 -6.31 -15.95 -12.49
C GLU A 95 -7.60 -15.35 -13.07
N THR A 96 -8.72 -16.06 -12.93
CA THR A 96 -10.04 -15.58 -13.40
C THR A 96 -10.56 -14.51 -12.44
N LEU A 97 -10.16 -13.26 -12.68
CA LEU A 97 -10.45 -12.11 -11.82
C LEU A 97 -11.17 -11.01 -12.57
N ASN A 98 -11.90 -10.20 -11.82
CA ASN A 98 -12.38 -8.91 -12.27
C ASN A 98 -11.22 -8.01 -12.68
N ALA A 99 -11.44 -7.17 -13.70
CA ALA A 99 -10.42 -6.28 -14.23
C ALA A 99 -9.84 -5.38 -13.13
N LYS A 100 -10.67 -4.78 -12.28
CA LYS A 100 -10.19 -3.87 -11.23
C LYS A 100 -9.81 -4.61 -9.96
N MET A 101 -8.68 -4.20 -9.36
CA MET A 101 -8.22 -4.68 -8.05
C MET A 101 -8.53 -3.69 -6.93
N HIS A 102 -8.55 -4.19 -5.69
CA HIS A 102 -8.38 -3.37 -4.51
C HIS A 102 -6.89 -3.27 -4.15
N ILE A 103 -6.50 -2.21 -3.46
CA ILE A 103 -5.15 -2.08 -2.90
C ILE A 103 -5.25 -1.97 -1.38
N MET A 104 -4.34 -2.65 -0.68
CA MET A 104 -4.10 -2.44 0.73
C MET A 104 -2.63 -2.07 0.94
N ALA A 105 -2.39 -0.86 1.45
CA ALA A 105 -1.04 -0.32 1.61
C ALA A 105 -0.71 -0.03 3.07
N ASP A 106 0.49 -0.40 3.51
CA ASP A 106 1.03 -0.14 4.86
C ASP A 106 2.24 0.80 4.75
N GLY A 107 2.30 1.83 5.61
CA GLY A 107 3.45 2.75 5.69
C GLY A 107 3.89 3.32 4.33
N MET A 108 5.14 3.05 3.94
CA MET A 108 5.74 3.48 2.68
C MET A 108 5.06 2.92 1.42
N GLY A 109 4.38 1.79 1.51
CA GLY A 109 3.59 1.21 0.42
C GLY A 109 2.51 2.17 -0.10
N ALA A 110 2.06 3.11 0.73
CA ALA A 110 1.08 4.13 0.35
C ALA A 110 1.60 5.08 -0.74
N LEU A 111 2.91 5.33 -0.83
CA LEU A 111 3.49 6.15 -1.89
C LEU A 111 3.33 5.45 -3.26
N VAL A 112 3.48 4.12 -3.30
CA VAL A 112 3.22 3.33 -4.51
C VAL A 112 1.72 3.32 -4.83
N ALA A 113 0.87 3.20 -3.80
CA ALA A 113 -0.59 3.25 -3.98
C ALA A 113 -1.04 4.58 -4.58
N LEU A 114 -0.57 5.72 -4.08
CA LEU A 114 -0.91 7.06 -4.60
C LEU A 114 -0.50 7.21 -6.07
N GLU A 115 0.71 6.77 -6.42
CA GLU A 115 1.19 6.79 -7.82
C GLU A 115 0.36 5.89 -8.73
N MET A 116 0.01 4.68 -8.26
CA MET A 116 -0.88 3.77 -8.98
C MET A 116 -2.27 4.37 -9.18
N MET A 117 -2.83 5.01 -8.16
CA MET A 117 -4.13 5.69 -8.21
C MET A 117 -4.15 6.89 -9.17
N ASN A 118 -3.03 7.59 -9.32
CA ASN A 118 -2.89 8.73 -10.22
C ASN A 118 -2.66 8.28 -11.67
N LYS A 119 -1.81 7.26 -11.89
CA LYS A 119 -1.43 6.81 -13.24
C LYS A 119 -2.38 5.78 -13.86
N TYR A 120 -2.99 4.93 -13.03
CA TYR A 120 -3.81 3.80 -13.45
C TYR A 120 -5.13 3.71 -12.65
N PRO A 121 -5.91 4.80 -12.52
CA PRO A 121 -7.16 4.79 -11.76
C PRO A 121 -8.15 3.74 -12.29
N GLU A 122 -8.11 3.42 -13.58
CA GLU A 122 -8.97 2.42 -14.21
C GLU A 122 -8.72 0.99 -13.75
N CYS A 123 -7.52 0.71 -13.22
CA CYS A 123 -7.16 -0.60 -12.68
C CYS A 123 -7.61 -0.78 -11.21
N ILE A 124 -8.06 0.27 -10.53
CA ILE A 124 -8.20 0.28 -9.08
C ILE A 124 -9.63 0.61 -8.68
N ARG A 125 -10.20 -0.26 -7.86
CA ARG A 125 -11.59 -0.15 -7.38
C ARG A 125 -11.67 0.68 -6.10
N SER A 126 -10.83 0.36 -5.12
CA SER A 126 -10.70 1.13 -3.89
C SER A 126 -9.39 0.80 -3.17
N VAL A 127 -8.99 1.66 -2.23
CA VAL A 127 -7.72 1.55 -1.52
C VAL A 127 -7.91 1.68 -0.01
N ILE A 128 -7.34 0.73 0.73
CA ILE A 128 -7.15 0.80 2.18
C ILE A 128 -5.70 1.19 2.49
N MET A 129 -5.52 2.12 3.41
CA MET A 129 -4.19 2.54 3.86
C MET A 129 -4.03 2.41 5.38
N LEU A 130 -2.98 1.73 5.83
CA LEU A 130 -2.60 1.57 7.23
C LEU A 130 -1.40 2.46 7.54
N ASN A 131 -1.53 3.35 8.52
CA ASN A 131 -0.49 4.31 8.94
C ASN A 131 0.35 4.90 7.77
N PRO A 132 -0.30 5.41 6.71
CA PRO A 132 0.39 5.65 5.45
C PRO A 132 1.45 6.74 5.52
N CYS A 133 2.46 6.62 4.68
CA CYS A 133 3.29 7.73 4.23
C CYS A 133 2.66 8.31 2.95
N LEU A 134 2.00 9.48 3.07
CA LEU A 134 1.32 10.13 1.94
C LEU A 134 2.15 11.24 1.28
N ASP A 135 3.13 11.77 2.00
CA ASP A 135 3.92 12.91 1.56
C ASP A 135 5.38 12.67 1.96
N LEU A 136 6.19 12.28 0.99
CA LEU A 136 7.60 11.99 1.24
C LEU A 136 8.41 13.26 1.63
N PRO A 137 8.19 14.44 1.01
CA PRO A 137 8.85 15.68 1.45
C PRO A 137 8.61 16.00 2.93
N GLU A 138 7.36 15.98 3.37
CA GLU A 138 7.00 16.23 4.78
C GLU A 138 7.55 15.13 5.69
N TYR A 139 7.55 13.87 5.24
CA TYR A 139 8.17 12.77 5.98
C TYR A 139 9.67 13.00 6.22
N VAL A 140 10.40 13.43 5.20
CA VAL A 140 11.83 13.74 5.28
C VAL A 140 12.07 14.90 6.25
N GLU A 141 11.21 15.93 6.24
CA GLU A 141 11.29 17.05 7.16
C GLU A 141 11.08 16.63 8.62
N PHE A 142 10.08 15.78 8.90
CA PHE A 142 9.89 15.24 10.25
C PHE A 142 11.08 14.42 10.75
N GLU A 143 11.81 13.75 9.85
CA GLU A 143 12.97 12.94 10.23
C GLU A 143 14.21 13.80 10.56
N LYS A 144 14.28 15.05 10.07
CA LYS A 144 15.38 15.99 10.39
C LYS A 144 15.49 16.30 11.89
N GLU A 145 14.40 16.18 12.64
CA GLU A 145 14.38 16.28 14.11
C GLU A 145 15.36 15.30 14.77
N HIS A 146 15.64 14.17 14.11
CA HIS A 146 16.54 13.12 14.61
C HIS A 146 17.68 12.85 13.63
N LYS A 147 18.82 13.54 13.82
CA LYS A 147 20.01 13.49 12.93
C LYS A 147 20.46 12.10 12.49
N PHE A 148 20.37 11.08 13.35
CA PHE A 148 20.76 9.71 13.01
C PHE A 148 19.81 9.06 12.01
N PHE A 149 18.49 9.14 12.26
CA PHE A 149 17.48 8.58 11.37
C PHE A 149 17.44 9.34 10.05
N TYR A 150 17.61 10.65 10.07
CA TYR A 150 17.72 11.46 8.87
C TYR A 150 18.84 11.00 7.93
N LYS A 151 20.06 10.82 8.46
CA LYS A 151 21.20 10.33 7.66
C LYS A 151 20.95 8.93 7.08
N ARG A 152 20.25 8.06 7.83
CA ARG A 152 19.87 6.73 7.35
C ARG A 152 18.85 6.84 6.21
N LEU A 153 17.81 7.66 6.40
CA LEU A 153 16.77 7.90 5.41
C LEU A 153 17.35 8.45 4.10
N LEU A 154 18.25 9.43 4.15
CA LEU A 154 18.88 9.96 2.94
C LEU A 154 19.65 8.89 2.15
N LYS A 155 20.40 8.01 2.84
CA LYS A 155 21.08 6.89 2.18
C LYS A 155 20.09 5.93 1.54
N GLU A 156 18.99 5.61 2.22
CA GLU A 156 17.93 4.76 1.67
C GLU A 156 17.29 5.39 0.43
N LEU A 157 17.02 6.70 0.46
CA LEU A 157 16.44 7.46 -0.64
C LEU A 157 17.41 7.54 -1.84
N SER A 158 18.69 7.85 -1.63
CA SER A 158 19.69 7.85 -2.71
C SER A 158 19.76 6.51 -3.44
N LEU A 159 19.71 5.40 -2.68
CA LEU A 159 19.69 4.05 -3.26
C LEU A 159 18.39 3.76 -3.99
N ALA A 160 17.23 4.10 -3.39
CA ALA A 160 15.92 3.84 -3.99
C ALA A 160 15.69 4.61 -5.29
N TYR A 161 16.19 5.84 -5.38
CA TYR A 161 15.99 6.71 -6.52
C TYR A 161 17.12 6.67 -7.55
N ASP A 162 18.18 5.90 -7.28
CA ASP A 162 19.43 5.86 -8.05
C ASP A 162 19.87 7.28 -8.44
N ALA A 163 19.98 8.15 -7.43
CA ALA A 163 20.14 9.58 -7.61
C ALA A 163 21.22 10.14 -6.68
N LYS A 164 21.98 11.11 -7.21
CA LYS A 164 22.87 11.95 -6.41
C LYS A 164 22.05 12.92 -5.56
N GLU A 165 22.68 13.46 -4.52
CA GLU A 165 22.04 14.36 -3.56
C GLU A 165 21.40 15.59 -4.24
N GLU A 166 22.03 16.14 -5.30
CA GLU A 166 21.50 17.30 -6.01
C GLU A 166 20.19 17.02 -6.76
N GLU A 167 19.98 15.79 -7.22
CA GLU A 167 18.77 15.39 -7.93
C GLU A 167 17.69 14.84 -7.01
N LEU A 168 18.10 14.38 -5.82
CA LEU A 168 17.26 13.63 -4.89
C LEU A 168 16.07 14.47 -4.39
N GLU A 169 16.30 15.73 -4.06
CA GLU A 169 15.26 16.65 -3.60
C GLU A 169 14.14 16.79 -4.63
N SER A 170 14.51 16.94 -5.92
CA SER A 170 13.53 17.05 -7.00
C SER A 170 12.68 15.78 -7.17
N LYS A 171 13.27 14.60 -6.93
CA LYS A 171 12.56 13.32 -7.00
C LYS A 171 11.65 13.10 -5.79
N ILE A 172 12.10 13.50 -4.60
CA ILE A 172 11.30 13.46 -3.37
C ILE A 172 10.07 14.38 -3.48
N ASN A 173 10.26 15.61 -3.96
CA ASN A 173 9.19 16.60 -4.09
C ASN A 173 8.03 16.12 -4.97
N LYS A 174 8.31 15.27 -5.97
CA LYS A 174 7.28 14.66 -6.82
C LYS A 174 6.38 13.65 -6.10
N LYS A 175 6.77 13.18 -4.91
CA LYS A 175 6.04 12.18 -4.12
C LYS A 175 5.19 12.81 -3.01
N SER A 176 4.76 14.06 -3.22
CA SER A 176 3.70 14.68 -2.42
C SER A 176 2.33 14.27 -2.96
N PHE A 177 1.38 13.97 -2.07
CA PHE A 177 0.00 13.69 -2.47
C PHE A 177 -0.66 14.85 -3.23
N THR A 178 -0.15 16.08 -3.07
CA THR A 178 -0.68 17.26 -3.78
C THR A 178 -0.44 17.20 -5.28
N LEU A 179 0.59 16.45 -5.71
CA LEU A 179 0.96 16.26 -7.11
C LEU A 179 0.41 14.94 -7.69
N LEU A 180 -0.30 14.16 -6.88
CA LEU A 180 -0.82 12.84 -7.23
C LEU A 180 -2.35 12.79 -7.04
N PRO A 181 -3.12 13.60 -7.81
CA PRO A 181 -4.57 13.64 -7.67
C PRO A 181 -5.21 12.33 -8.12
N SER A 182 -6.21 11.87 -7.37
CA SER A 182 -7.06 10.73 -7.78
C SER A 182 -8.36 10.74 -7.00
N CYS A 183 -9.45 10.28 -7.63
CA CYS A 183 -10.73 10.06 -6.96
C CYS A 183 -11.03 8.59 -6.64
N VAL A 184 -10.07 7.68 -6.81
CA VAL A 184 -10.23 6.28 -6.36
C VAL A 184 -10.57 6.25 -4.87
N PRO A 185 -11.69 5.63 -4.45
CA PRO A 185 -12.13 5.63 -3.05
C PRO A 185 -11.06 5.16 -2.07
N VAL A 186 -10.87 5.92 -0.98
CA VAL A 186 -9.84 5.63 0.02
C VAL A 186 -10.42 5.54 1.44
N LYS A 187 -9.96 4.56 2.20
CA LYS A 187 -10.15 4.54 3.65
C LYS A 187 -8.83 4.32 4.37
N ILE A 188 -8.56 5.18 5.34
CA ILE A 188 -7.30 5.24 6.06
C ILE A 188 -7.51 4.85 7.52
N PHE A 189 -6.69 3.93 8.02
CA PHE A 189 -6.59 3.57 9.42
C PHE A 189 -5.29 4.09 10.01
N VAL A 190 -5.39 4.91 11.04
CA VAL A 190 -4.23 5.53 11.69
C VAL A 190 -4.28 5.32 13.21
N SER A 191 -3.14 5.02 13.81
CA SER A 191 -3.00 4.92 15.25
C SER A 191 -3.27 6.26 15.95
N THR A 192 -4.03 6.24 17.05
CA THR A 192 -4.20 7.42 17.91
C THR A 192 -2.89 7.87 18.56
N GLN A 193 -1.84 7.06 18.56
CA GLN A 193 -0.51 7.41 19.07
C GLN A 193 0.37 8.12 18.04
N GLU A 194 -0.10 8.28 16.80
CA GLU A 194 0.67 8.91 15.73
C GLU A 194 1.06 10.37 16.05
N LYS A 195 2.22 10.82 15.55
CA LYS A 195 2.74 12.18 15.78
C LYS A 195 1.74 13.25 15.30
N ARG A 196 1.66 14.38 16.02
CA ARG A 196 0.74 15.49 15.71
C ARG A 196 0.91 16.00 14.27
N GLY A 197 2.14 16.18 13.80
CA GLY A 197 2.43 16.63 12.43
C GLY A 197 1.87 15.67 11.38
N ARG A 198 2.09 14.35 11.55
CA ARG A 198 1.53 13.32 10.66
C ARG A 198 0.00 13.29 10.67
N LYS A 199 -0.63 13.45 11.83
CA LYS A 199 -2.11 13.57 11.92
C LYS A 199 -2.63 14.78 11.15
N GLN A 200 -1.94 15.93 11.22
CA GLN A 200 -2.33 17.12 10.46
C GLN A 200 -2.20 16.89 8.96
N LEU A 201 -1.14 16.21 8.51
CA LEU A 201 -0.95 15.85 7.10
C LEU A 201 -2.09 14.98 6.57
N LEU A 202 -2.50 13.95 7.32
CA LEU A 202 -3.63 13.09 6.97
C LEU A 202 -4.95 13.88 6.84
N ARG A 203 -5.18 14.84 7.74
CA ARG A 203 -6.35 15.73 7.68
C ARG A 203 -6.28 16.71 6.49
N LYS A 204 -5.08 17.18 6.12
CA LYS A 204 -4.90 17.99 4.89
C LYS A 204 -5.27 17.17 3.65
N TYR A 205 -4.79 15.92 3.56
CA TYR A 205 -5.15 15.00 2.49
C TYR A 205 -6.66 14.75 2.42
N GLU A 206 -7.30 14.43 3.56
CA GLU A 206 -8.75 14.21 3.64
C GLU A 206 -9.54 15.44 3.15
N LYS A 207 -9.19 16.65 3.62
CA LYS A 207 -9.84 17.89 3.18
C LYS A 207 -9.67 18.15 1.69
N MET A 208 -8.46 17.95 1.16
CA MET A 208 -8.19 18.10 -0.28
C MET A 208 -9.09 17.16 -1.10
N ARG A 209 -9.23 15.91 -0.67
CA ARG A 209 -10.08 14.93 -1.36
C ARG A 209 -11.57 15.23 -1.25
N GLN A 210 -12.03 15.73 -0.09
CA GLN A 210 -13.40 16.19 0.11
C GLN A 210 -13.75 17.37 -0.81
N LEU A 211 -12.84 18.34 -0.96
CA LEU A 211 -13.02 19.47 -1.88
C LEU A 211 -13.17 19.00 -3.33
N ASN A 212 -12.45 17.95 -3.72
CA ASN A 212 -12.54 17.33 -5.03
C ASN A 212 -13.69 16.31 -5.15
N GLN A 213 -14.57 16.23 -4.15
CA GLN A 213 -15.71 15.28 -4.11
C GLN A 213 -15.31 13.80 -4.23
N CYS A 214 -14.09 13.44 -3.87
CA CYS A 214 -13.64 12.06 -3.89
C CYS A 214 -14.00 11.35 -2.57
N ASP A 215 -14.52 10.13 -2.62
CA ASP A 215 -14.85 9.36 -1.39
C ASP A 215 -13.56 9.05 -0.60
N THR A 216 -13.47 9.59 0.61
CA THR A 216 -12.33 9.42 1.51
C THR A 216 -12.77 9.44 2.96
N SER A 217 -12.28 8.50 3.76
CA SER A 217 -12.49 8.47 5.21
C SER A 217 -11.20 8.20 5.97
N VAL A 218 -10.94 8.97 7.02
CA VAL A 218 -9.80 8.77 7.93
C VAL A 218 -10.31 8.37 9.32
N LEU A 219 -9.97 7.15 9.74
CA LEU A 219 -10.35 6.60 11.03
C LEU A 219 -9.13 6.46 11.95
N PHE A 220 -9.25 7.01 13.16
CA PHE A 220 -8.25 6.88 14.21
C PHE A 220 -8.60 5.73 15.14
N HIS A 221 -7.68 4.79 15.36
CA HIS A 221 -7.91 3.60 16.17
C HIS A 221 -6.86 3.43 17.28
N LEU A 222 -7.23 2.72 18.35
CA LEU A 222 -6.32 2.24 19.38
C LEU A 222 -5.64 0.93 18.90
N GLN A 223 -4.52 0.53 19.51
CA GLN A 223 -3.68 -0.58 18.99
C GLN A 223 -4.40 -1.95 18.92
N ASP A 224 -5.43 -2.18 19.72
CA ASP A 224 -6.07 -3.51 19.86
C ASP A 224 -7.28 -3.79 18.96
N VAL A 225 -7.53 -2.97 17.94
CA VAL A 225 -8.76 -3.08 17.12
C VAL A 225 -8.59 -3.96 15.86
N LYS A 226 -7.63 -4.89 15.87
CA LYS A 226 -7.26 -5.71 14.68
C LYS A 226 -8.45 -6.43 14.04
N TYR A 227 -9.31 -7.05 14.85
CA TYR A 227 -10.53 -7.73 14.38
C TYR A 227 -11.52 -6.81 13.68
N LYS A 228 -11.77 -5.61 14.23
CA LYS A 228 -12.71 -4.68 13.57
C LYS A 228 -12.11 -4.09 12.30
N MET A 229 -10.79 -3.98 12.19
CA MET A 229 -10.15 -3.46 10.98
C MET A 229 -10.31 -4.40 9.79
N VAL A 230 -10.22 -5.72 9.98
CA VAL A 230 -10.48 -6.71 8.91
C VAL A 230 -11.91 -6.55 8.41
N ARG A 231 -12.90 -6.62 9.30
CA ARG A 231 -14.32 -6.45 8.93
C ARG A 231 -14.58 -5.11 8.25
N GLN A 232 -14.06 -4.01 8.80
CA GLN A 232 -14.22 -2.68 8.20
C GLN A 232 -13.53 -2.52 6.84
N THR A 233 -12.54 -3.35 6.55
CA THR A 233 -11.83 -3.39 5.28
C THR A 233 -12.63 -4.20 4.27
N THR A 234 -13.11 -5.38 4.64
CA THR A 234 -13.94 -6.22 3.76
C THR A 234 -15.29 -5.55 3.46
N ASP A 235 -15.94 -4.92 4.46
CA ASP A 235 -17.15 -4.11 4.26
C ASP A 235 -16.88 -2.94 3.29
N PHE A 236 -15.70 -2.31 3.38
CA PHE A 236 -15.34 -1.22 2.48
C PHE A 236 -15.06 -1.72 1.06
N PHE A 237 -14.38 -2.86 0.89
CA PHE A 237 -14.17 -3.44 -0.44
C PHE A 237 -15.50 -3.82 -1.09
N LYS A 238 -16.38 -4.55 -0.38
CA LYS A 238 -17.72 -4.93 -0.85
C LYS A 238 -18.54 -3.74 -1.35
N LYS A 239 -18.50 -2.59 -0.65
CA LYS A 239 -19.18 -1.35 -1.09
C LYS A 239 -18.82 -0.94 -2.53
N TYR A 240 -17.59 -1.21 -2.98
CA TYR A 240 -17.11 -0.83 -4.32
C TYR A 240 -17.06 -2.00 -5.29
N GLU A 241 -17.55 -3.18 -4.91
CA GLU A 241 -17.65 -4.35 -5.79
C GLU A 241 -18.95 -4.37 -6.61
N GLU A 242 -19.97 -3.63 -6.16
CA GLU A 242 -21.34 -3.65 -6.72
C GLU A 242 -21.46 -3.01 -8.12
N GLU A 243 -20.57 -2.09 -8.49
CA GLU A 243 -20.49 -1.55 -9.86
C GLU A 243 -19.58 -2.45 -10.71
N LEU A 244 -20.16 -3.46 -11.36
CA LEU A 244 -19.48 -4.35 -12.33
C LEU A 244 -19.48 -3.76 -13.75
#